data_AF-W7YHK6-F1
#
_entry.id   AF-W7YHK6-F1
#
_cell.length_a   1.000
_cell.length_b   1.000
_cell.length_c   1.000
_cell.angle_alpha   90.00
_cell.angle_beta   90.00
_cell.angle_gamma   90.00
#
_symmetry.space_group_name_H-M   'P 1'
#
loop_
_entity.id
_entity.type
_entity.pdbx_description
1 polymer ?
#
loop_
_entity_poly.entity_id
_entity_poly.type
_entity_poly.pdbx_seq_one_letter_code
_entity_poly.pdbx_strand_id
1 'polypeptide(L)'
;MRCFFILVFPFLILLITKVRVFKSFFVLSIIGIVPLLTFVVPEAYYHQIFYINPFLRVVDFMIGIFIFNIYLSFSKKERSINYTYLEVSSVLLLVVFFVFHRLIPTVARFSFYYWIPMCYLIFSFSFQRGKVSVLLSNKMCFYLGEISFGFYLFHQLVLRYFLVINTKFLGIASDFVIAMVVFAISLVISHYSFVLFERPMNGYIKALKESKANTP
;
A
#
# COMPACT_ATOMS: atom_id res chain seq x y z
N MET A 1 8.21 9.93 0.24
CA MET A 1 7.43 9.36 1.37
C MET A 1 7.92 7.99 1.82
N ARG A 2 8.10 6.99 0.94
CA ARG A 2 8.53 5.63 1.34
C ARG A 2 9.82 5.59 2.19
N CYS A 3 10.84 6.38 1.86
CA CYS A 3 12.09 6.43 2.64
C CYS A 3 11.91 6.97 4.07
N PHE A 4 10.97 7.91 4.28
CA PHE A 4 10.67 8.43 5.61
C PHE A 4 10.10 7.33 6.52
N PHE A 5 9.19 6.51 6.00
CA PHE A 5 8.65 5.38 6.77
C PHE A 5 9.69 4.35 7.14
N ILE A 6 10.59 4.01 6.21
CA ILE A 6 11.68 3.06 6.48
C ILE A 6 12.59 3.58 7.60
N LEU A 7 12.82 4.89 7.65
CA LEU A 7 13.67 5.53 8.66
C LEU A 7 12.97 5.66 10.03
N VAL A 8 11.67 5.94 10.03
CA VAL A 8 10.88 6.13 11.26
C VAL A 8 10.42 4.80 11.87
N PHE A 9 10.33 3.74 11.07
CA PHE A 9 9.93 2.40 11.49
C PHE A 9 10.69 1.82 12.71
N PRO A 10 12.04 1.81 12.77
CA PRO A 10 12.75 1.27 13.92
C PRO A 10 12.42 2.01 15.21
N PHE A 11 12.29 3.35 15.16
CA PHE A 11 11.90 4.16 16.31
C PHE A 11 10.46 3.88 16.75
N LEU A 12 9.53 3.73 15.80
CA LEU A 12 8.14 3.38 16.08
C LEU A 12 8.04 2.00 16.74
N ILE A 13 8.75 0.98 16.25
CA ILE A 13 8.72 -0.35 16.88
C ILE A 13 9.24 -0.30 18.31
N LEU A 14 10.33 0.41 18.58
CA LEU A 14 10.90 0.50 19.93
C LEU A 14 9.91 1.19 20.90
N LEU A 15 9.26 2.27 20.46
CA LEU A 15 8.21 2.94 21.23
C LEU A 15 6.97 2.03 21.43
N ILE A 16 6.58 1.29 20.39
CA ILE A 16 5.44 0.36 20.33
C ILE A 16 5.79 -1.02 20.91
N THR A 17 6.97 -1.27 21.46
CA THR A 17 7.29 -2.54 22.17
C THR A 17 7.39 -2.35 23.68
N LYS A 18 7.78 -1.17 24.16
CA LYS A 18 8.04 -0.92 25.59
C LYS A 18 6.81 -0.74 26.51
N VAL A 19 5.66 -0.27 26.00
CA VAL A 19 4.48 0.06 26.86
C VAL A 19 3.35 -0.98 26.68
N ARG A 20 3.10 -1.96 27.55
CA ARG A 20 2.22 -3.10 27.15
C ARG A 20 0.71 -2.82 27.13
N VAL A 21 0.19 -1.97 28.04
CA VAL A 21 -1.27 -1.80 28.25
C VAL A 21 -1.80 -0.44 27.77
N PHE A 22 -1.05 0.65 27.96
CA PHE A 22 -1.42 1.99 27.46
C PHE A 22 -1.31 2.15 25.93
N LYS A 23 -0.84 1.12 25.23
CA LYS A 23 -0.41 1.20 23.84
C LYS A 23 -1.56 1.06 22.85
N SER A 24 -2.51 0.17 23.10
CA SER A 24 -3.75 0.14 22.31
C SER A 24 -4.56 1.42 22.55
N PHE A 25 -4.64 1.90 23.80
CA PHE A 25 -5.37 3.14 24.09
C PHE A 25 -4.70 4.36 23.44
N PHE A 26 -3.38 4.49 23.54
CA PHE A 26 -2.63 5.58 22.89
C PHE A 26 -2.73 5.55 21.37
N VAL A 27 -2.62 4.36 20.75
CA VAL A 27 -2.80 4.19 19.30
C VAL A 27 -4.23 4.54 18.89
N LEU A 28 -5.25 4.06 19.62
CA LEU A 28 -6.66 4.36 19.35
C LEU A 28 -6.98 5.86 19.53
N SER A 29 -6.40 6.52 20.54
CA SER A 29 -6.55 7.96 20.74
C SER A 29 -5.94 8.76 19.59
N ILE A 30 -4.75 8.39 19.11
CA ILE A 30 -4.12 9.04 17.94
C ILE A 30 -4.96 8.83 16.67
N ILE A 31 -5.48 7.61 16.46
CA ILE A 31 -6.39 7.31 15.35
C ILE A 31 -7.65 8.17 15.43
N GLY A 32 -8.23 8.33 16.63
CA GLY A 32 -9.44 9.12 16.87
C GLY A 32 -9.25 10.64 16.70
N ILE A 33 -8.04 11.15 16.85
CA ILE A 33 -7.73 12.58 16.63
C ILE A 33 -7.82 12.96 15.16
N VAL A 34 -7.52 12.05 14.23
CA VAL A 34 -7.47 12.37 12.80
C VAL A 34 -8.83 12.80 12.23
N PRO A 35 -9.96 12.11 12.53
CA PRO A 35 -11.30 12.61 12.18
C PRO A 35 -11.62 13.97 12.83
N LEU A 36 -11.20 14.22 14.07
CA LEU A 36 -11.44 15.50 14.74
C LEU A 36 -10.71 16.66 14.05
N LEU A 37 -9.49 16.42 13.54
CA LEU A 37 -8.74 17.42 12.78
C LEU A 37 -9.46 17.84 11.49
N THR A 38 -10.31 16.98 10.91
CA THR A 38 -11.04 17.32 9.67
C THR A 38 -12.06 18.44 9.86
N PHE A 39 -12.57 18.64 11.08
CA PHE A 39 -13.50 19.72 11.39
C PHE A 39 -12.80 21.07 11.64
N VAL A 40 -11.50 21.05 11.95
CA VAL A 40 -10.73 22.25 12.31
C VAL A 40 -9.95 22.80 11.11
N VAL A 41 -9.50 21.91 10.22
CA VAL A 41 -8.66 22.28 9.07
C VAL A 41 -9.52 22.91 7.96
N PRO A 42 -9.11 24.04 7.37
CA PRO A 42 -9.81 24.64 6.22
C PRO A 42 -9.68 23.80 4.95
N GLU A 43 -10.70 23.88 4.07
CA GLU A 43 -10.76 23.01 2.89
C GLU A 43 -9.58 23.13 1.92
N ALA A 44 -9.03 24.34 1.79
CA ALA A 44 -7.88 24.62 0.94
C ALA A 44 -6.65 23.75 1.27
N TYR A 45 -6.52 23.30 2.53
CA TYR A 45 -5.36 22.55 3.00
C TYR A 45 -5.59 21.05 3.09
N TYR A 46 -6.78 20.54 2.75
CA TYR A 46 -7.11 19.13 2.94
C TYR A 46 -6.18 18.18 2.20
N HIS A 47 -5.83 18.49 0.96
CA HIS A 47 -4.93 17.66 0.17
C HIS A 47 -3.50 17.67 0.74
N GLN A 48 -2.99 18.84 1.12
CA GLN A 48 -1.62 18.95 1.64
C GLN A 48 -1.47 18.30 3.01
N ILE A 49 -2.45 18.49 3.88
CA ILE A 49 -2.43 17.96 5.23
C ILE A 49 -2.80 16.48 5.21
N PHE A 50 -4.02 16.10 4.84
CA PHE A 50 -4.47 14.72 5.02
C PHE A 50 -3.91 13.73 3.99
N TYR A 51 -3.66 14.16 2.75
CA TYR A 51 -3.21 13.25 1.70
C TYR A 51 -1.68 13.17 1.58
N ILE A 52 -0.99 14.32 1.61
CA ILE A 52 0.46 14.39 1.40
C ILE A 52 1.26 14.26 2.70
N ASN A 53 0.78 14.76 3.84
CA ASN A 53 1.62 14.90 5.02
C ASN A 53 2.11 13.53 5.56
N PRO A 54 3.44 13.30 5.65
CA PRO A 54 3.98 12.03 6.14
C PRO A 54 3.62 11.73 7.60
N PHE A 55 3.33 12.72 8.43
CA PHE A 55 2.96 12.52 9.83
C PHE A 55 1.58 11.88 10.00
N LEU A 56 0.59 12.31 9.21
CA LEU A 56 -0.74 11.68 9.25
C LEU A 56 -0.70 10.25 8.71
N ARG A 57 0.18 9.99 7.76
CA ARG A 57 0.44 8.65 7.25
C ARG A 57 1.14 7.71 8.25
N VAL A 58 1.78 8.24 9.30
CA VAL A 58 2.24 7.41 10.42
C VAL A 58 1.05 6.76 11.14
N VAL A 59 -0.11 7.41 11.15
CA VAL A 59 -1.34 6.84 11.74
C VAL A 59 -1.79 5.60 10.93
N ASP A 60 -1.79 5.67 9.60
CA ASP A 60 -2.04 4.51 8.73
C ASP A 60 -1.10 3.35 9.05
N PHE A 61 0.16 3.66 9.31
CA PHE A 61 1.18 2.67 9.66
C PHE A 61 0.94 2.04 11.04
N MET A 62 0.57 2.85 12.03
CA MET A 62 0.21 2.37 13.37
C MET A 62 -1.01 1.45 13.35
N ILE A 63 -2.01 1.78 12.53
CA ILE A 63 -3.18 0.92 12.28
C ILE A 63 -2.71 -0.44 11.74
N GLY A 64 -1.78 -0.46 10.79
CA GLY A 64 -1.20 -1.70 10.26
C GLY A 64 -0.54 -2.57 11.33
N ILE A 65 0.27 -1.98 12.22
CA ILE A 65 0.88 -2.70 13.36
C ILE A 65 -0.19 -3.27 14.29
N PHE A 66 -1.24 -2.50 14.57
CA PHE A 66 -2.34 -2.93 15.42
C PHE A 66 -3.06 -4.15 14.82
N ILE A 67 -3.39 -4.11 13.53
CA ILE A 67 -3.99 -5.23 12.81
C ILE A 67 -3.07 -6.46 12.82
N PHE A 68 -1.75 -6.27 12.65
CA PHE A 68 -0.79 -7.37 12.73
C PHE A 68 -0.78 -8.05 14.11
N ASN A 69 -0.86 -7.29 15.19
CA ASN A 69 -0.95 -7.85 16.54
C ASN A 69 -2.24 -8.67 16.73
N ILE A 70 -3.39 -8.17 16.23
CA ILE A 70 -4.65 -8.92 16.23
C ILE A 70 -4.50 -10.22 15.44
N TYR A 71 -3.91 -10.14 14.24
CA TYR A 71 -3.61 -11.32 13.42
C TYR A 71 -2.80 -12.36 14.19
N LEU A 72 -1.72 -11.98 14.89
CA LEU A 72 -0.93 -12.91 15.70
C LEU A 72 -1.75 -13.58 16.81
N SER A 73 -2.65 -12.84 17.47
CA SER A 73 -3.53 -13.41 18.48
C SER A 73 -4.54 -14.41 17.92
N PHE A 74 -4.99 -14.21 16.67
CA PHE A 74 -5.91 -15.12 15.98
C PHE A 74 -5.20 -16.32 15.37
N SER A 75 -4.02 -16.13 14.78
CA SER A 75 -3.23 -17.17 14.12
C SER A 75 -2.78 -18.26 15.10
N LYS A 76 -2.55 -17.91 16.38
CA LYS A 76 -2.20 -18.85 17.45
C LYS A 76 -3.35 -19.73 17.94
N LYS A 77 -4.60 -19.42 17.59
CA LYS A 77 -5.78 -20.19 18.02
C LYS A 77 -6.26 -21.02 16.84
N GLU A 78 -6.30 -22.34 16.99
CA GLU A 78 -6.98 -23.19 16.02
C GLU A 78 -8.48 -22.89 16.07
N ARG A 79 -8.97 -22.23 15.02
CA ARG A 79 -10.38 -21.93 14.82
C ARG A 79 -10.80 -22.41 13.45
N SER A 80 -11.99 -22.99 13.36
CA SER A 80 -12.64 -23.39 12.11
C SER A 80 -13.21 -22.18 11.35
N ILE A 81 -12.35 -21.22 11.01
CA ILE A 81 -12.74 -20.05 10.20
C ILE A 81 -12.73 -20.46 8.73
N ASN A 82 -13.81 -20.17 8.02
CA ASN A 82 -13.80 -20.29 6.55
C ASN A 82 -13.15 -19.05 5.94
N TYR A 83 -11.86 -19.16 5.62
CA TYR A 83 -11.05 -18.07 5.07
C TYR A 83 -11.54 -17.56 3.71
N THR A 84 -12.22 -18.39 2.91
CA THR A 84 -12.74 -17.96 1.60
C THR A 84 -13.90 -16.97 1.77
N TYR A 85 -14.82 -17.23 2.70
CA TYR A 85 -15.88 -16.27 3.00
C TYR A 85 -15.31 -14.96 3.54
N LEU A 86 -14.29 -15.05 4.39
CA LEU A 86 -13.62 -13.88 4.98
C LEU A 86 -12.92 -13.02 3.91
N GLU A 87 -12.25 -13.65 2.94
CA GLU A 87 -11.65 -12.97 1.78
C GLU A 87 -12.71 -12.29 0.92
N VAL A 88 -13.75 -13.03 0.52
CA VAL A 88 -14.82 -12.51 -0.34
C VAL A 88 -15.58 -11.37 0.34
N SER A 89 -15.91 -11.49 1.63
CA SER A 89 -16.61 -10.42 2.36
C SER A 89 -15.73 -9.18 2.51
N SER A 90 -14.42 -9.34 2.68
CA SER A 90 -13.50 -8.19 2.75
C SER A 90 -13.40 -7.43 1.42
N VAL A 91 -13.36 -8.15 0.30
CA VAL A 91 -13.39 -7.55 -1.04
C VAL A 91 -14.73 -6.88 -1.29
N LEU A 92 -15.84 -7.54 -0.94
CA LEU A 92 -17.19 -6.98 -1.09
C LEU A 92 -17.34 -5.69 -0.29
N LEU A 93 -16.86 -5.65 0.96
CA LEU A 93 -16.88 -4.46 1.79
C LEU A 93 -16.10 -3.31 1.14
N LEU A 94 -14.92 -3.59 0.57
CA LEU A 94 -14.15 -2.57 -0.15
C LEU A 94 -14.92 -2.06 -1.38
N VAL A 95 -15.55 -2.95 -2.15
CA VAL A 95 -16.37 -2.57 -3.32
C VAL A 95 -17.53 -1.67 -2.90
N VAL A 96 -18.22 -1.98 -1.80
CA VAL A 96 -19.30 -1.15 -1.25
C VAL A 96 -18.78 0.26 -0.94
N PHE A 97 -17.68 0.37 -0.19
CA PHE A 97 -17.07 1.67 0.11
C PHE A 97 -16.65 2.42 -1.16
N PHE A 98 -16.14 1.69 -2.15
CA PHE A 98 -15.76 2.27 -3.43
C PHE A 98 -16.97 2.79 -4.21
N VAL A 99 -18.11 2.09 -4.23
CA VAL A 99 -19.32 2.56 -4.95
C VAL A 99 -19.90 3.80 -4.27
N PHE A 100 -19.96 3.80 -2.93
CA PHE A 100 -20.56 4.90 -2.15
C PHE A 100 -19.63 6.07 -1.88
N HIS A 101 -18.37 6.05 -2.36
CA HIS A 101 -17.39 7.10 -2.08
C HIS A 101 -17.86 8.51 -2.47
N ARG A 102 -18.71 8.63 -3.51
CA ARG A 102 -19.20 9.93 -4.00
C ARG A 102 -20.09 10.66 -2.99
N LEU A 103 -20.75 9.92 -2.09
CA LEU A 103 -21.62 10.48 -1.06
C LEU A 103 -20.85 11.04 0.14
N ILE A 104 -19.53 10.82 0.18
CA ILE A 104 -18.69 11.11 1.35
C ILE A 104 -17.83 12.36 1.10
N PRO A 105 -17.67 13.24 2.09
CA PRO A 105 -16.78 14.40 1.98
C PRO A 105 -15.37 14.02 1.51
N THR A 106 -14.76 14.88 0.70
CA THR A 106 -13.40 14.68 0.14
C THR A 106 -12.37 14.48 1.24
N VAL A 107 -12.49 15.19 2.37
CA VAL A 107 -11.59 15.09 3.53
C VAL A 107 -11.55 13.68 4.11
N ALA A 108 -12.74 13.11 4.33
CA ALA A 108 -12.87 11.77 4.87
C ALA A 108 -12.29 10.74 3.89
N ARG A 109 -12.53 10.92 2.58
CA ARG A 109 -11.94 10.07 1.53
C ARG A 109 -10.42 10.10 1.51
N PHE A 110 -9.80 11.26 1.73
CA PHE A 110 -8.35 11.39 1.77
C PHE A 110 -7.71 10.87 3.05
N SER A 111 -8.49 10.77 4.12
CA SER A 111 -7.97 10.47 5.45
C SER A 111 -8.36 9.09 5.94
N PHE A 112 -9.58 8.92 6.46
CA PHE A 112 -9.94 7.75 7.28
C PHE A 112 -11.03 6.86 6.69
N TYR A 113 -11.73 7.30 5.64
CA TYR A 113 -12.86 6.57 5.06
C TYR A 113 -12.51 5.13 4.66
N TYR A 114 -11.32 4.93 4.10
CA TYR A 114 -10.86 3.62 3.66
C TYR A 114 -10.17 2.80 4.75
N TRP A 115 -9.99 3.32 5.97
CA TRP A 115 -9.32 2.57 7.04
C TRP A 115 -10.02 1.26 7.34
N ILE A 116 -11.35 1.29 7.53
CA ILE A 116 -12.14 0.11 7.86
C ILE A 116 -12.03 -0.98 6.77
N PRO A 117 -12.39 -0.72 5.49
CA PRO A 117 -12.33 -1.76 4.47
C PRO A 117 -10.90 -2.24 4.23
N MET A 118 -9.89 -1.35 4.28
CA MET A 118 -8.50 -1.74 4.07
C MET A 118 -7.95 -2.58 5.23
N CYS A 119 -8.27 -2.23 6.48
CA CYS A 119 -7.89 -3.03 7.65
C CYS A 119 -8.45 -4.45 7.56
N TYR A 120 -9.73 -4.55 7.20
CA TYR A 120 -10.39 -5.84 7.10
C TYR A 120 -9.82 -6.68 5.94
N LEU A 121 -9.55 -6.04 4.80
CA LEU A 121 -8.89 -6.69 3.67
C LEU A 121 -7.49 -7.19 4.05
N ILE A 122 -6.64 -6.34 4.65
CA ILE A 122 -5.30 -6.74 5.10
C ILE A 122 -5.38 -7.88 6.10
N PHE A 123 -6.26 -7.78 7.10
CA PHE A 123 -6.48 -8.84 8.07
C PHE A 123 -6.91 -10.15 7.40
N SER A 124 -7.83 -10.09 6.46
CA SER A 124 -8.32 -11.27 5.75
C SER A 124 -7.22 -11.98 4.96
N PHE A 125 -6.53 -11.23 4.11
CA PHE A 125 -5.52 -11.77 3.21
C PHE A 125 -4.22 -12.13 3.96
N SER A 126 -4.03 -11.67 5.19
CA SER A 126 -2.86 -12.04 6.02
C SER A 126 -2.81 -13.54 6.35
N PHE A 127 -3.96 -14.24 6.34
CA PHE A 127 -4.00 -15.69 6.58
C PHE A 127 -3.60 -16.51 5.35
N GLN A 128 -3.74 -15.98 4.13
CA GLN A 128 -3.38 -16.64 2.86
C GLN A 128 -3.95 -18.07 2.68
N ARG A 129 -5.12 -18.36 3.26
CA ARG A 129 -5.71 -19.71 3.33
C ARG A 129 -6.99 -19.88 2.49
N GLY A 130 -7.60 -18.80 2.00
CA GLY A 130 -8.81 -18.88 1.20
C GLY A 130 -8.52 -19.10 -0.30
N LYS A 131 -9.58 -19.44 -1.04
CA LYS A 131 -9.48 -19.71 -2.48
C LYS A 131 -9.08 -18.47 -3.29
N VAL A 132 -9.43 -17.27 -2.83
CA VAL A 132 -9.05 -16.02 -3.52
C VAL A 132 -7.54 -15.81 -3.37
N SER A 133 -6.98 -16.04 -2.19
CA SER A 133 -5.52 -16.05 -1.99
C SER A 133 -4.80 -17.07 -2.87
N VAL A 134 -5.35 -18.28 -3.05
CA VAL A 134 -4.76 -19.29 -3.95
C VAL A 134 -4.80 -18.86 -5.42
N LEU A 135 -5.88 -18.20 -5.85
CA LEU A 135 -5.96 -17.65 -7.20
C LEU A 135 -4.90 -16.55 -7.42
N LEU A 136 -4.73 -15.66 -6.44
CA LEU A 136 -3.77 -14.56 -6.48
C LEU A 136 -2.32 -15.03 -6.37
N SER A 137 -2.06 -16.21 -5.79
CA SER A 137 -0.71 -16.78 -5.68
C SER A 137 -0.22 -17.48 -6.95
N ASN A 138 -0.99 -17.42 -8.05
CA ASN A 138 -0.53 -17.88 -9.35
C ASN A 138 0.74 -17.12 -9.79
N LYS A 139 1.68 -17.84 -10.42
CA LYS A 139 2.98 -17.32 -10.88
C LYS A 139 2.86 -16.04 -11.69
N MET A 140 1.84 -15.95 -12.55
CA MET A 140 1.61 -14.76 -13.38
C MET A 140 1.18 -13.54 -12.55
N CYS A 141 0.25 -13.71 -11.60
CA CYS A 141 -0.19 -12.63 -10.72
C CYS A 141 0.94 -12.15 -9.81
N PHE A 142 1.74 -13.08 -9.28
CA PHE A 142 2.92 -12.75 -8.50
C PHE A 142 3.93 -11.94 -9.31
N TYR A 143 4.24 -12.40 -10.53
CA TYR A 143 5.17 -11.72 -11.44
C TYR A 143 4.71 -10.31 -11.85
N LEU A 144 3.41 -10.14 -12.15
CA LEU A 144 2.83 -8.82 -12.40
C LEU A 144 2.92 -7.92 -11.15
N GLY A 145 2.77 -8.50 -9.96
CA GLY A 145 2.99 -7.81 -8.70
C GLY A 145 4.44 -7.32 -8.52
N GLU A 146 5.42 -8.15 -8.89
CA GLU A 146 6.84 -7.76 -8.87
C GLU A 146 7.12 -6.59 -9.82
N ILE A 147 6.64 -6.66 -11.06
CA ILE A 147 6.80 -5.59 -12.06
C ILE A 147 6.02 -4.32 -11.66
N SER A 148 4.92 -4.44 -10.92
CA SER A 148 4.06 -3.29 -10.58
C SER A 148 4.82 -2.14 -9.91
N PHE A 149 5.87 -2.44 -9.15
CA PHE A 149 6.70 -1.42 -8.50
C PHE A 149 7.49 -0.59 -9.53
N GLY A 150 8.17 -1.25 -10.48
CA GLY A 150 8.85 -0.56 -11.58
C GLY A 150 7.85 0.27 -12.39
N PHE A 151 6.69 -0.28 -12.70
CA PHE A 151 5.66 0.40 -13.49
C PHE A 151 5.21 1.68 -12.77
N TYR A 152 4.95 1.60 -11.46
CA TYR A 152 4.62 2.75 -10.64
C TYR A 152 5.69 3.85 -10.68
N LEU A 153 6.97 3.49 -10.71
CA LEU A 153 8.06 4.47 -10.79
C LEU A 153 8.15 5.14 -12.17
N PHE A 154 8.05 4.36 -13.24
CA PHE A 154 8.34 4.86 -14.58
C PHE A 154 7.13 5.47 -15.29
N HIS A 155 5.89 5.02 -15.03
CA HIS A 155 4.74 5.44 -15.84
C HIS A 155 4.51 6.97 -15.87
N GLN A 156 4.71 7.67 -14.74
CA GLN A 156 4.60 9.14 -14.70
C GLN A 156 5.71 9.83 -15.51
N LEU A 157 6.93 9.29 -15.48
CA LEU A 157 8.04 9.81 -16.26
C LEU A 157 7.78 9.59 -17.75
N VAL A 158 7.39 8.37 -18.13
CA VAL A 158 7.05 8.01 -19.52
C VAL A 158 5.94 8.91 -20.03
N LEU A 159 4.85 9.07 -19.28
CA LEU A 159 3.73 9.95 -19.66
C LEU A 159 4.22 11.39 -19.90
N ARG A 160 5.01 11.95 -18.98
CA ARG A 160 5.51 13.32 -19.09
C ARG A 160 6.38 13.52 -20.33
N TYR A 161 7.36 12.65 -20.56
CA TYR A 161 8.25 12.76 -21.72
C TYR A 161 7.50 12.50 -23.03
N PHE A 162 6.61 11.50 -23.04
CA PHE A 162 5.80 11.18 -24.22
C PHE A 162 4.90 12.33 -24.62
N LEU A 163 4.24 13.02 -23.68
CA LEU A 163 3.42 14.20 -23.97
C LEU A 163 4.23 15.35 -24.59
N VAL A 164 5.46 15.58 -24.13
CA VAL A 164 6.36 16.59 -24.72
C VAL A 164 6.76 16.23 -26.14
N ILE A 165 7.05 14.95 -26.40
CA ILE A 165 7.37 14.46 -27.75
C ILE A 165 6.15 14.53 -28.65
N ASN A 166 4.98 14.15 -28.13
CA ASN A 166 3.73 14.14 -28.87
C ASN A 166 3.33 15.54 -29.33
N THR A 167 3.44 16.53 -28.45
CA THR A 167 3.13 17.94 -28.78
C THR A 167 4.12 18.54 -29.77
N LYS A 168 5.38 18.09 -29.79
CA LYS A 168 6.41 18.61 -30.72
C LYS A 168 6.48 17.90 -32.07
N PHE A 169 6.18 16.61 -32.13
CA PHE A 169 6.50 15.78 -33.30
C PHE A 169 5.36 14.90 -33.81
N LEU A 170 4.59 14.25 -32.94
CA LEU A 170 3.65 13.19 -33.35
C LEU A 170 2.22 13.69 -33.60
N GLY A 171 1.78 14.73 -32.89
CA GLY A 171 0.45 15.33 -33.07
C GLY A 171 -0.73 14.39 -32.81
N ILE A 172 -0.55 13.32 -32.01
CA ILE A 172 -1.63 12.38 -31.71
C ILE A 172 -2.65 13.09 -30.81
N ALA A 173 -3.89 13.23 -31.30
CA ALA A 173 -4.98 13.91 -30.57
C ALA A 173 -5.80 12.97 -29.67
N SER A 174 -5.73 11.66 -29.88
CA SER A 174 -6.53 10.69 -29.12
C SER A 174 -5.86 10.31 -27.80
N ASP A 175 -6.47 10.74 -26.68
CA ASP A 175 -6.02 10.40 -25.33
C ASP A 175 -5.97 8.88 -25.08
N PHE A 176 -6.89 8.12 -25.70
CA PHE A 176 -6.91 6.66 -25.58
C PHE A 176 -5.67 6.02 -26.21
N VAL A 177 -5.25 6.50 -27.39
CA VAL A 177 -4.06 6.01 -28.08
C VAL A 177 -2.81 6.37 -27.28
N ILE A 178 -2.75 7.60 -26.77
CA ILE A 178 -1.66 8.04 -25.89
C ILE A 178 -1.56 7.13 -24.66
N ALA A 179 -2.69 6.86 -23.99
CA ALA A 179 -2.74 6.00 -22.81
C ALA A 179 -2.25 4.58 -23.11
N MET A 180 -2.70 3.97 -24.22
CA MET A 180 -2.26 2.63 -24.63
C MET A 180 -0.76 2.57 -24.92
N VAL A 181 -0.23 3.56 -25.65
CA VAL A 181 1.20 3.62 -25.98
C VAL A 181 2.04 3.84 -24.72
N VAL A 182 1.66 4.79 -23.86
CA VAL A 182 2.35 5.05 -22.59
C VAL A 182 2.31 3.83 -21.69
N PHE A 183 1.17 3.14 -21.61
CA PHE A 183 1.02 1.91 -20.84
C PHE A 183 1.96 0.81 -21.34
N ALA A 184 1.98 0.56 -22.66
CA ALA A 184 2.87 -0.43 -23.28
C ALA A 184 4.35 -0.11 -23.03
N ILE A 185 4.77 1.14 -23.26
CA ILE A 185 6.16 1.57 -23.02
C ILE A 185 6.52 1.42 -21.53
N SER A 186 5.62 1.81 -20.64
CA SER A 186 5.84 1.71 -19.19
C SER A 186 5.97 0.26 -18.73
N LEU A 187 5.18 -0.66 -19.29
CA LEU A 187 5.31 -2.10 -19.01
C LEU A 187 6.66 -2.65 -19.47
N VAL A 188 7.10 -2.29 -20.67
CA VAL A 188 8.39 -2.75 -21.21
C VAL A 188 9.54 -2.23 -20.35
N ILE A 189 9.58 -0.93 -20.06
CA ILE A 189 10.61 -0.33 -19.20
C ILE A 189 10.61 -0.98 -17.82
N SER A 190 9.42 -1.18 -17.25
CA SER A 190 9.28 -1.83 -15.95
C SER A 190 9.80 -3.27 -15.94
N HIS A 191 9.52 -4.04 -16.99
CA HIS A 191 10.01 -5.41 -17.13
C HIS A 191 11.54 -5.45 -17.16
N TYR A 192 12.16 -4.60 -17.98
CA TYR A 192 13.63 -4.51 -18.05
C TYR A 192 14.25 -4.03 -16.75
N SER A 193 13.65 -3.03 -16.09
CA SER A 193 14.13 -2.56 -14.79
C SER A 193 14.10 -3.66 -13.74
N PHE A 194 13.03 -4.46 -13.69
CA PHE A 194 12.92 -5.58 -12.76
C PHE A 194 14.00 -6.66 -13.00
N VAL A 195 14.21 -7.04 -14.26
CA VAL A 195 15.18 -8.09 -14.62
C VAL A 195 16.62 -7.63 -14.42
N LEU A 196 16.94 -6.38 -14.77
CA LEU A 196 18.32 -5.87 -14.78
C LEU A 196 18.78 -5.26 -13.46
N PHE A 197 17.87 -4.74 -12.62
CA PHE A 197 18.25 -4.08 -11.36
C PHE A 197 17.73 -4.84 -10.15
N GLU A 198 16.42 -5.14 -10.11
CA GLU A 198 15.82 -5.68 -8.89
C GLU A 198 16.26 -7.14 -8.60
N ARG A 199 16.28 -8.00 -9.62
CA ARG A 199 16.76 -9.39 -9.47
C ARG A 199 18.24 -9.49 -9.03
N PRO A 200 19.21 -8.83 -9.68
CA PRO A 200 20.61 -8.94 -9.27
C PRO A 200 20.88 -8.30 -7.91
N MET A 201 20.25 -7.17 -7.59
CA MET A 201 20.41 -6.54 -6.28
C MET A 201 19.86 -7.42 -5.15
N ASN A 202 18.71 -8.07 -5.36
CA ASN A 202 18.17 -9.02 -4.39
C ASN A 202 19.10 -10.23 -4.18
N GLY A 203 19.73 -10.72 -5.26
CA GLY A 203 20.77 -11.76 -5.17
C GLY A 203 21.97 -11.30 -4.36
N TYR A 204 22.48 -10.09 -4.63
CA TYR A 204 23.62 -9.50 -3.93
C TYR A 204 23.35 -9.29 -2.43
N ILE A 205 22.18 -8.79 -2.06
CA ILE A 205 21.81 -8.58 -0.65
C ILE A 205 21.69 -9.92 0.10
N LYS A 206 21.14 -10.97 -0.55
CA LYS A 206 21.09 -12.30 0.06
C LYS A 206 22.48 -12.87 0.30
N ALA A 207 23.36 -12.78 -0.70
CA ALA A 207 24.76 -13.22 -0.58
C ALA A 207 25.51 -12.49 0.55
N LEU A 208 25.29 -11.18 0.71
CA LEU A 208 25.87 -10.41 1.81
C LEU A 208 25.37 -10.86 3.19
N LYS A 209 24.08 -11.20 3.31
CA LYS A 209 23.52 -11.72 4.57
C LYS A 209 24.09 -13.09 4.92
N GLU A 210 24.23 -13.97 3.93
CA GLU A 210 24.80 -15.31 4.12
C GLU A 210 26.30 -15.22 4.47
N SER A 211 27.05 -14.32 3.84
CA SER A 211 28.45 -14.05 4.20
C SER A 211 28.60 -13.54 5.64
N LYS A 212 27.71 -12.66 6.10
CA LYS A 212 27.76 -12.09 7.46
C LYS A 212 27.28 -13.06 8.56
N ALA A 213 26.47 -14.04 8.21
CA ALA A 213 26.03 -15.12 9.11
C ALA A 213 27.09 -16.23 9.28
N ASN A 214 28.05 -16.33 8.36
CA ASN A 214 29.12 -17.33 8.34
C ASN A 214 30.49 -16.79 8.84
N THR A 215 30.57 -15.53 9.27
CA THR A 215 31.72 -15.00 10.01
C THR A 215 31.61 -15.39 11.50
N PRO A 216 32.58 -16.13 12.07
CA PRO A 216 32.55 -16.60 13.46
C PRO A 216 32.64 -15.47 14.49
#